data_AF-A0AAD9E8D1-F1
#
_entry.id   AF-A0AAD9E8D1-F1
#
_cell.length_a   1.000
_cell.length_b   1.000
_cell.length_c   1.000
_cell.angle_alpha   90.00
_cell.angle_beta   90.00
_cell.angle_gamma   90.00
#
_symmetry.space_group_name_H-M   'P 1'
#
loop_
_entity.id
_entity.type
_entity.pdbx_description
1 polymer ?
#
loop_
_entity_poly.entity_id
_entity_poly.type
_entity_poly.pdbx_seq_one_letter_code
_entity_poly.pdbx_strand_id
1 'polypeptide(L)'
;MGYGKTLTTIMTAMRAKGMPYQGPVWIVVPKTLVTHWEEQSSCFEEVDRPSVFVLTDKDMSARELAEAKADFIIITPQYLSARYLEWQDASQQARSGLHILGRPVARRQTSSRLWQTNCVFDIECWTSLGLHFPFAIFDEVHGAKNPNAIINRASAALDARAKLLVSGTPMKNRVFDAFGILKILPGCPFATENAFLRVLSVNPKARGPPKLRLRRLAQILDACTIARPHGALNLSDLVDHIVESELLDETVLDIAMVAHQFHRLAAISGGGRRRRPQNTGHGAALSYATRARLMATSSIFNRPSPIQERDTRLTRERFGERCTEHGYDQFTIARNPQLLREFAQSVHRKK
;
A
#
# COMPACT_ATOMS: atom_id res chain seq x y z
N MET A 1 8.90 15.52 0.40
CA MET A 1 9.27 15.36 -1.03
C MET A 1 10.18 16.54 -1.42
N GLY A 2 10.72 16.60 -2.64
CA GLY A 2 11.50 17.79 -3.10
C GLY A 2 13.01 17.82 -2.80
N TYR A 3 13.57 16.73 -2.26
CA TYR A 3 14.99 16.66 -1.86
C TYR A 3 15.93 16.00 -2.89
N GLY A 4 15.48 15.86 -4.15
CA GLY A 4 16.28 15.20 -5.20
C GLY A 4 16.61 13.73 -4.90
N LYS A 5 15.66 12.97 -4.31
CA LYS A 5 15.88 11.57 -3.91
C LYS A 5 16.28 10.70 -5.10
N THR A 6 15.61 10.88 -6.25
CA THR A 6 15.85 10.15 -7.49
C THR A 6 17.30 10.32 -7.95
N LEU A 7 17.75 11.56 -8.14
CA LEU A 7 19.13 11.88 -8.55
C LEU A 7 20.18 11.33 -7.57
N THR A 8 19.94 11.50 -6.26
CA THR A 8 20.84 10.94 -5.22
C THR A 8 20.95 9.42 -5.33
N THR A 9 19.83 8.76 -5.66
CA THR A 9 19.78 7.30 -5.79
C THR A 9 20.48 6.82 -7.06
N ILE A 10 20.27 7.52 -8.18
CA ILE A 10 21.00 7.27 -9.44
C ILE A 10 22.50 7.40 -9.21
N MET A 11 22.96 8.51 -8.60
CA MET A 11 24.37 8.74 -8.27
C MET A 11 24.96 7.67 -7.35
N THR A 12 24.17 7.16 -6.39
CA THR A 12 24.61 6.07 -5.50
C THR A 12 24.74 4.74 -6.24
N ALA A 13 23.87 4.50 -7.22
CA ALA A 13 23.84 3.27 -8.00
C ALA A 13 24.88 3.26 -9.14
N MET A 14 25.21 4.42 -9.69
CA MET A 14 26.32 4.64 -10.62
C MET A 14 27.64 4.45 -9.87
N ARG A 15 28.14 3.21 -9.82
CA ARG A 15 29.41 2.86 -9.17
C ARG A 15 30.59 3.15 -10.09
N ALA A 16 31.75 3.41 -9.49
CA ALA A 16 33.01 3.44 -10.22
C ALA A 16 33.30 2.06 -10.86
N LYS A 17 33.76 2.07 -12.12
CA LYS A 17 34.23 0.87 -12.84
C LYS A 17 35.28 0.11 -12.01
N GLY A 18 35.18 -1.21 -11.94
CA GLY A 18 36.15 -2.07 -11.23
C GLY A 18 35.74 -2.57 -9.85
N MET A 19 34.56 -2.19 -9.35
CA MET A 19 34.02 -2.80 -8.13
C MET A 19 33.42 -4.19 -8.41
N PRO A 20 33.39 -5.12 -7.42
CA PRO A 20 32.74 -6.41 -7.58
C PRO A 20 31.22 -6.25 -7.75
N TYR A 21 30.57 -7.23 -8.39
CA TYR A 21 29.14 -7.24 -8.78
C TYR A 21 28.84 -6.22 -9.90
N GLN A 22 29.28 -6.50 -11.13
CA GLN A 22 29.15 -5.63 -12.30
C GLN A 22 27.90 -5.92 -13.16
N GLY A 23 26.80 -6.32 -12.52
CA GLY A 23 25.53 -6.47 -13.21
C GLY A 23 24.71 -5.18 -13.27
N PRO A 24 23.61 -5.19 -14.05
CA PRO A 24 22.63 -4.11 -14.05
C PRO A 24 22.02 -3.87 -12.66
N VAL A 25 21.40 -2.70 -12.48
CA VAL A 25 20.65 -2.35 -11.27
C VAL A 25 19.16 -2.47 -11.53
N TRP A 26 18.44 -3.15 -10.64
CA TRP A 26 16.98 -3.17 -10.66
C TRP A 26 16.41 -1.86 -10.15
N ILE A 27 15.44 -1.29 -10.87
CA ILE A 27 14.68 -0.12 -10.43
C ILE A 27 13.19 -0.48 -10.42
N VAL A 28 12.64 -0.64 -9.23
CA VAL A 28 11.23 -0.94 -9.01
C VAL A 28 10.49 0.35 -8.71
N VAL A 29 9.64 0.78 -9.64
CA VAL A 29 9.01 2.11 -9.59
C VAL A 29 7.55 2.07 -10.05
N PRO A 30 6.63 2.84 -9.43
CA PRO A 30 5.27 3.00 -9.93
C PRO A 30 5.25 3.40 -11.41
N LYS A 31 4.29 2.87 -12.19
CA LYS A 31 4.18 3.14 -13.64
C LYS A 31 4.20 4.64 -13.97
N THR A 32 3.60 5.47 -13.12
CA THR A 32 3.54 6.94 -13.30
C THR A 32 4.88 7.65 -13.16
N LEU A 33 5.90 6.98 -12.62
CA LEU A 33 7.23 7.55 -12.39
C LEU A 33 8.29 6.95 -13.33
N VAL A 34 7.94 6.02 -14.22
CA VAL A 34 8.89 5.43 -15.17
C VAL A 34 9.52 6.51 -16.06
N THR A 35 8.69 7.36 -16.67
CA THR A 35 9.16 8.46 -17.53
C THR A 35 10.03 9.45 -16.76
N HIS A 36 9.69 9.73 -15.51
CA HIS A 36 10.50 10.59 -14.65
C HIS A 36 11.91 10.01 -14.42
N TRP A 37 12.03 8.70 -14.23
CA TRP A 37 13.35 8.05 -14.08
C TRP A 37 14.17 8.08 -15.38
N GLU A 38 13.53 7.91 -16.54
CA GLU A 38 14.17 8.06 -17.86
C GLU A 38 14.67 9.48 -18.09
N GLU A 39 13.84 10.48 -17.79
CA GLU A 39 14.19 11.91 -17.89
C GLU A 39 15.37 12.25 -16.97
N GLN A 40 15.32 11.85 -15.70
CA GLN A 40 16.40 12.12 -14.74
C GLN A 40 17.71 11.43 -15.14
N SER A 41 17.64 10.23 -15.71
CA SER A 41 18.82 9.53 -16.24
C SER A 41 19.40 10.23 -17.47
N SER A 42 18.56 10.88 -18.27
CA SER A 42 18.98 11.62 -19.47
C SER A 42 19.64 12.97 -19.16
N CYS A 43 19.44 13.51 -17.95
CA CYS A 43 20.07 14.77 -17.51
C CYS A 43 21.60 14.67 -17.34
N PHE A 44 22.18 13.47 -17.38
CA PHE A 44 23.61 13.25 -17.30
C PHE A 44 24.31 13.52 -18.64
N GLU A 45 25.57 13.96 -18.57
CA GLU A 45 26.44 14.12 -19.74
C GLU A 45 26.62 12.77 -20.46
N GLU A 46 26.85 12.79 -21.79
CA GLU A 46 26.88 11.57 -22.60
C GLU A 46 27.90 10.52 -22.10
N VAL A 47 29.02 10.96 -21.53
CA VAL A 47 30.07 10.07 -21.00
C VAL A 47 29.60 9.31 -19.76
N ASP A 48 28.74 9.93 -18.94
CA ASP A 48 28.27 9.40 -17.67
C ASP A 48 26.79 8.98 -17.72
N ARG A 49 26.11 9.09 -18.87
CA ARG A 49 24.68 8.82 -18.99
C ARG A 49 24.41 7.32 -18.84
N PRO A 50 23.66 6.89 -17.80
CA PRO A 50 23.32 5.48 -17.64
C PRO A 50 22.31 5.05 -18.71
N SER A 51 22.53 3.89 -19.29
CA SER A 51 21.60 3.25 -20.21
C SER A 51 20.42 2.65 -19.43
N VAL A 52 19.20 2.95 -19.87
CA VAL A 52 17.97 2.57 -19.19
C VAL A 52 17.15 1.64 -20.08
N PHE A 53 16.71 0.51 -19.53
CA PHE A 53 15.82 -0.42 -20.20
C PHE A 53 14.56 -0.67 -19.37
N VAL A 54 13.39 -0.39 -19.95
CA VAL A 54 12.10 -0.64 -19.30
C VAL A 54 11.61 -2.04 -19.67
N LEU A 55 11.66 -2.96 -18.71
CA LEU A 55 11.21 -4.33 -18.90
C LEU A 55 9.70 -4.43 -18.74
N THR A 56 9.00 -4.57 -19.87
CA THR A 56 7.56 -4.82 -19.92
C THR A 56 7.19 -6.17 -20.53
N ASP A 57 8.06 -6.71 -21.38
CA ASP A 57 7.82 -7.98 -22.06
C ASP A 57 7.99 -9.14 -21.08
N LYS A 58 6.96 -9.98 -21.02
CA LYS A 58 6.90 -11.16 -20.15
C LYS A 58 7.65 -12.36 -20.72
N ASP A 59 7.86 -12.38 -22.03
CA ASP A 59 8.44 -13.51 -22.74
C ASP A 59 9.96 -13.32 -22.92
N MET A 60 10.48 -12.15 -22.54
CA MET A 60 11.91 -11.80 -22.55
C MET A 60 12.72 -12.70 -21.62
N SER A 61 13.70 -13.39 -22.18
CA SER A 61 14.65 -14.23 -21.44
C SER A 61 15.74 -13.40 -20.76
N ALA A 62 16.38 -13.97 -19.74
CA ALA A 62 17.50 -13.31 -19.06
C ALA A 62 18.70 -13.05 -20.01
N ARG A 63 18.89 -13.88 -21.04
CA ARG A 63 19.95 -13.70 -22.04
C ARG A 63 19.68 -12.52 -22.95
N GLU A 64 18.48 -12.42 -23.51
CA GLU A 64 18.08 -11.28 -24.35
C GLU A 64 18.14 -9.98 -23.54
N LEU A 65 17.72 -10.01 -22.27
CA LEU A 65 17.82 -8.84 -21.40
C LEU A 65 19.28 -8.47 -21.08
N ALA A 66 20.17 -9.45 -20.93
CA ALA A 66 21.60 -9.19 -20.76
C ALA A 66 22.24 -8.56 -22.02
N GLU A 67 21.79 -8.95 -23.21
CA GLU A 67 22.27 -8.39 -24.49
C GLU A 67 21.91 -6.92 -24.67
N ALA A 68 20.83 -6.45 -24.02
CA ALA A 68 20.48 -5.03 -23.99
C ALA A 68 21.57 -4.16 -23.32
N LYS A 69 22.47 -4.77 -22.52
CA LYS A 69 23.60 -4.10 -21.84
C LYS A 69 23.21 -2.83 -21.09
N ALA A 70 21.99 -2.82 -20.53
CA ALA A 70 21.47 -1.70 -19.78
C ALA A 70 22.19 -1.60 -18.43
N ASP A 71 22.48 -0.39 -17.98
CA ASP A 71 22.95 -0.14 -16.62
C ASP A 71 21.79 -0.28 -15.63
N PHE A 72 20.62 0.24 -16.02
CA PHE A 72 19.40 0.26 -15.23
C PHE A 72 18.26 -0.51 -15.91
N ILE A 73 17.67 -1.46 -15.19
CA ILE A 73 16.49 -2.19 -15.63
C ILE A 73 15.30 -1.76 -14.78
N ILE A 74 14.37 -1.04 -15.42
CA ILE A 74 13.15 -0.53 -14.78
C ILE A 74 12.03 -1.57 -14.89
N ILE A 75 11.42 -1.90 -13.75
CA ILE A 75 10.22 -2.74 -13.66
C ILE A 75 9.16 -2.10 -12.78
N THR A 76 7.90 -2.39 -13.07
CA THR A 76 6.79 -1.94 -12.20
C THR A 76 6.53 -2.93 -11.06
N PRO A 77 6.01 -2.48 -9.90
CA PRO A 77 5.58 -3.35 -8.82
C PRO A 77 4.59 -4.44 -9.26
N GLN A 78 3.71 -4.12 -10.20
CA GLN A 78 2.73 -5.06 -10.76
C GLN A 78 3.44 -6.16 -11.56
N TYR A 79 4.39 -5.78 -12.43
CA TYR A 79 5.19 -6.72 -13.20
C TYR A 79 6.01 -7.65 -12.29
N LEU A 80 6.71 -7.09 -11.31
CA LEU A 80 7.48 -7.84 -10.32
C LEU A 80 6.60 -8.85 -9.55
N SER A 81 5.41 -8.43 -9.13
CA SER A 81 4.47 -9.28 -8.41
C SER A 81 3.98 -10.45 -9.27
N ALA A 82 3.68 -10.21 -10.55
CA ALA A 82 3.25 -11.26 -11.48
C ALA A 82 4.37 -12.29 -11.71
N ARG A 83 5.60 -11.82 -12.00
CA ARG A 83 6.78 -12.69 -12.16
C ARG A 83 7.08 -13.51 -10.91
N TYR A 84 6.88 -12.93 -9.72
CA TYR A 84 7.10 -13.65 -8.48
C TYR A 84 6.11 -14.80 -8.28
N LEU A 85 4.83 -14.61 -8.63
CA LEU A 85 3.83 -15.68 -8.52
C LEU A 85 4.16 -16.84 -9.46
N GLU A 86 4.50 -16.55 -10.72
CA GLU A 86 4.90 -17.56 -11.70
C GLU A 86 6.12 -18.36 -11.23
N TRP A 87 7.14 -17.66 -10.70
CA TRP A 87 8.32 -18.30 -10.12
C TRP A 87 7.98 -19.15 -8.89
N GLN A 88 7.08 -18.66 -8.03
CA GLN A 88 6.64 -19.39 -6.84
C GLN A 88 5.89 -20.68 -7.21
N ASP A 89 4.99 -20.60 -8.18
CA ASP A 89 4.21 -21.75 -8.67
C ASP A 89 5.12 -22.79 -9.32
N ALA A 90 6.05 -22.35 -10.19
CA ALA A 90 7.05 -23.23 -10.79
C ALA A 90 7.93 -23.92 -9.74
N SER A 91 8.39 -23.16 -8.73
CA SER A 91 9.19 -23.68 -7.62
C SER A 91 8.43 -24.71 -6.77
N GLN A 92 7.13 -24.49 -6.53
CA GLN A 92 6.29 -25.44 -5.80
C GLN A 92 6.06 -26.74 -6.58
N GLN A 93 5.82 -26.63 -7.89
CA GLN A 93 5.65 -27.80 -8.76
C GLN A 93 6.92 -28.65 -8.85
N ALA A 94 8.10 -28.01 -8.95
CA ALA A 94 9.38 -28.72 -8.94
C ALA A 94 9.60 -29.50 -7.62
N ARG A 95 9.19 -28.92 -6.49
CA ARG A 95 9.30 -29.57 -5.17
C ARG A 95 8.29 -30.71 -4.97
N SER A 96 7.06 -30.58 -5.48
CA SER A 96 6.00 -31.58 -5.32
C SER A 96 6.12 -32.75 -6.29
N GLY A 97 6.72 -32.54 -7.47
CA GLY A 97 6.98 -33.59 -8.46
C GLY A 97 8.03 -34.63 -8.04
N LEU A 98 8.65 -34.50 -6.86
CA LEU A 98 9.81 -35.29 -6.45
C LEU A 98 9.49 -36.64 -5.76
N HIS A 99 8.23 -36.98 -5.47
CA HIS A 99 7.92 -38.25 -4.78
C HIS A 99 6.62 -38.92 -5.24
N ILE A 100 6.74 -40.02 -6.00
CA ILE A 100 5.73 -41.07 -6.11
C ILE A 100 6.40 -42.38 -5.68
N LEU A 101 5.86 -43.04 -4.64
CA LEU A 101 6.32 -44.36 -4.16
C LEU A 101 7.83 -44.47 -3.86
N GLY A 102 8.45 -43.46 -3.26
CA GLY A 102 9.84 -43.53 -2.78
C GLY A 102 10.92 -43.65 -3.88
N ARG A 103 10.55 -43.50 -5.16
CA ARG A 103 11.49 -43.45 -6.28
C ARG A 103 11.46 -42.06 -6.93
N PRO A 104 12.62 -41.49 -7.32
CA PRO A 104 12.65 -40.22 -8.04
C PRO A 104 12.02 -40.42 -9.42
N VAL A 105 10.81 -39.89 -9.62
CA VAL A 105 10.17 -39.86 -10.94
C VAL A 105 10.67 -38.60 -11.63
N ALA A 106 11.64 -38.75 -12.53
CA ALA A 106 12.01 -37.68 -13.45
C ALA A 106 10.82 -37.44 -14.40
N ARG A 107 9.93 -36.51 -14.04
CA ARG A 107 8.87 -36.09 -14.95
C ARG A 107 9.50 -35.21 -16.03
N ARG A 108 9.82 -35.81 -17.18
CA ARG A 108 10.29 -35.12 -18.37
C ARG A 108 9.19 -34.14 -18.85
N GLN A 109 9.52 -32.85 -18.75
CA GLN A 109 9.16 -31.76 -19.67
C GLN A 109 7.70 -31.62 -20.10
N THR A 110 6.91 -30.86 -19.34
CA THR A 110 5.75 -30.12 -19.89
C THR A 110 5.71 -28.64 -19.48
N SER A 111 6.86 -28.06 -19.13
CA SER A 111 6.94 -26.62 -18.81
C SER A 111 8.27 -25.98 -19.20
N SER A 112 9.00 -26.50 -20.20
CA SER A 112 10.26 -25.89 -20.71
C SER A 112 10.16 -24.39 -20.98
N ARG A 113 8.98 -23.89 -21.38
CA ARG A 113 8.78 -22.47 -21.65
C ARG A 113 8.58 -21.60 -20.41
N LEU A 114 7.98 -22.10 -19.33
CA LEU A 114 7.58 -21.25 -18.18
C LEU A 114 8.74 -20.83 -17.28
N TRP A 115 9.78 -21.66 -17.17
CA TRP A 115 10.99 -21.31 -16.39
C TRP A 115 12.01 -20.50 -17.21
N GLN A 116 12.02 -20.66 -18.54
CA GLN A 116 12.98 -19.96 -19.40
C GLN A 116 12.64 -18.49 -19.66
N THR A 117 11.37 -18.08 -19.48
CA THR A 117 10.94 -16.69 -19.75
C THR A 117 10.96 -15.79 -18.52
N ASN A 118 11.07 -16.32 -17.30
CA ASN A 118 11.06 -15.48 -16.10
C ASN A 118 12.45 -14.91 -15.80
N CYS A 119 12.88 -13.95 -16.61
CA CYS A 119 14.18 -13.31 -16.48
C CYS A 119 14.42 -12.63 -15.12
N VAL A 120 13.38 -12.24 -14.38
CA VAL A 120 13.54 -11.53 -13.10
C VAL A 120 14.08 -12.43 -11.99
N PHE A 121 13.71 -13.71 -11.97
CA PHE A 121 14.06 -14.66 -10.91
C PHE A 121 14.94 -15.83 -11.40
N ASP A 122 15.50 -15.73 -12.61
CA ASP A 122 16.42 -16.72 -13.19
C ASP A 122 17.87 -16.49 -12.71
N ILE A 123 18.09 -16.69 -11.41
CA ILE A 123 19.38 -16.47 -10.74
C ILE A 123 20.50 -17.33 -11.37
N GLU A 124 20.17 -18.55 -11.81
CA GLU A 124 21.11 -19.47 -12.43
C GLU A 124 21.61 -18.91 -13.78
N CYS A 125 20.71 -18.40 -14.62
CA CYS A 125 21.09 -17.79 -15.88
C CYS A 125 21.96 -16.54 -15.66
N TRP A 126 21.56 -15.62 -14.78
CA TRP A 126 22.37 -14.44 -14.45
C TRP A 126 23.77 -14.80 -13.95
N THR A 127 23.86 -15.76 -13.05
CA THR A 127 25.13 -16.26 -12.52
C THR A 127 25.97 -16.90 -13.62
N SER A 128 25.37 -17.67 -14.52
CA SER A 128 26.08 -18.29 -15.66
C SER A 128 26.63 -17.27 -16.65
N LEU A 129 25.99 -16.10 -16.76
CA LEU A 129 26.45 -14.96 -17.55
C LEU A 129 27.49 -14.11 -16.80
N GLY A 130 27.83 -14.45 -15.55
CA GLY A 130 28.74 -13.68 -14.71
C GLY A 130 28.17 -12.33 -14.25
N LEU A 131 26.85 -12.15 -14.36
CA LEU A 131 26.16 -10.91 -13.99
C LEU A 131 25.54 -11.07 -12.60
N HIS A 132 25.86 -10.13 -11.71
CA HIS A 132 25.25 -10.07 -10.38
C HIS A 132 24.77 -8.66 -10.09
N PHE A 133 23.52 -8.55 -9.67
CA PHE A 133 22.87 -7.27 -9.39
C PHE A 133 23.46 -6.63 -8.12
N PRO A 134 24.18 -5.49 -8.21
CA PRO A 134 24.74 -4.85 -7.03
C PRO A 134 23.65 -4.19 -6.18
N PHE A 135 22.64 -3.63 -6.83
CA PHE A 135 21.55 -2.91 -6.18
C PHE A 135 20.18 -3.30 -6.75
N ALA A 136 19.18 -3.27 -5.88
CA ALA A 136 17.79 -3.09 -6.27
C ALA A 136 17.22 -1.86 -5.56
N ILE A 137 16.75 -0.91 -6.34
CA ILE A 137 16.14 0.33 -5.87
C ILE A 137 14.62 0.17 -5.89
N PHE A 138 13.97 0.58 -4.81
CA PHE A 138 12.52 0.58 -4.68
C PHE A 138 12.03 1.99 -4.40
N ASP A 139 11.45 2.65 -5.40
CA ASP A 139 10.85 3.97 -5.23
C ASP A 139 9.40 3.85 -4.77
N GLU A 140 9.00 4.77 -3.90
CA GLU A 140 7.74 4.73 -3.16
C GLU A 140 7.44 3.36 -2.48
N VAL A 141 8.46 2.79 -1.82
CA VAL A 141 8.40 1.45 -1.18
C VAL A 141 7.26 1.28 -0.16
N HIS A 142 6.65 2.38 0.30
CA HIS A 142 5.53 2.35 1.24
C HIS A 142 4.31 1.59 0.69
N GLY A 143 4.20 1.37 -0.63
CA GLY A 143 3.23 0.46 -1.23
C GLY A 143 3.44 -1.02 -0.86
N ALA A 144 4.66 -1.41 -0.49
CA ALA A 144 5.05 -2.77 -0.10
C ALA A 144 5.14 -2.97 1.43
N LYS A 145 4.51 -2.10 2.24
CA LYS A 145 4.60 -2.14 3.71
C LYS A 145 3.96 -3.35 4.39
N ASN A 146 3.08 -4.09 3.72
CA ASN A 146 2.44 -5.28 4.29
C ASN A 146 3.33 -6.52 4.05
N PRO A 147 3.89 -7.16 5.10
CA PRO A 147 4.78 -8.31 4.95
C PRO A 147 4.18 -9.54 4.25
N ASN A 148 2.85 -9.61 4.21
CA ASN A 148 2.09 -10.71 3.59
C ASN A 148 1.67 -10.41 2.15
N ALA A 149 1.81 -9.15 1.70
CA ALA A 149 1.51 -8.79 0.33
C ALA A 149 2.51 -9.44 -0.63
N ILE A 150 2.03 -9.78 -1.84
CA ILE A 150 2.85 -10.38 -2.89
C ILE A 150 4.03 -9.47 -3.23
N ILE A 151 3.78 -8.16 -3.41
CA ILE A 151 4.83 -7.18 -3.69
C ILE A 151 5.94 -7.17 -2.64
N ASN A 152 5.63 -7.30 -1.34
CA ASN A 152 6.64 -7.33 -0.28
C ASN A 152 7.52 -8.57 -0.40
N ARG A 153 6.89 -9.74 -0.57
CA ARG A 153 7.59 -11.01 -0.73
C ARG A 153 8.43 -11.04 -2.01
N ALA A 154 7.89 -10.51 -3.11
CA ALA A 154 8.60 -10.36 -4.38
C ALA A 154 9.81 -9.42 -4.25
N SER A 155 9.63 -8.26 -3.59
CA SER A 155 10.71 -7.30 -3.33
C SER A 155 11.80 -7.90 -2.45
N ALA A 156 11.43 -8.69 -1.44
CA ALA A 156 12.37 -9.39 -0.57
C ALA A 156 13.13 -10.51 -1.31
N ALA A 157 12.47 -11.21 -2.24
CA ALA A 157 13.06 -12.30 -3.02
C ALA A 157 13.88 -11.84 -4.23
N LEU A 158 13.69 -10.60 -4.70
CA LEU A 158 14.43 -10.05 -5.84
C LEU A 158 15.94 -10.08 -5.55
N ASP A 159 16.71 -10.70 -6.44
CA ASP A 159 18.14 -10.87 -6.28
C ASP A 159 18.87 -9.54 -6.45
N ALA A 160 19.61 -9.16 -5.40
CA ALA A 160 20.51 -8.01 -5.38
C ALA A 160 21.36 -8.05 -4.12
N ARG A 161 22.63 -7.65 -4.23
CA ARG A 161 23.54 -7.57 -3.08
C ARG A 161 23.05 -6.58 -2.02
N ALA A 162 22.56 -5.41 -2.44
CA ALA A 162 22.03 -4.39 -1.55
C ALA A 162 20.69 -3.86 -2.09
N LYS A 163 19.83 -3.36 -1.19
CA LYS A 163 18.52 -2.82 -1.55
C LYS A 163 18.37 -1.41 -1.02
N LEU A 164 18.09 -0.46 -1.91
CA LEU A 164 17.88 0.94 -1.59
C LEU A 164 16.38 1.22 -1.58
N LEU A 165 15.82 1.47 -0.41
CA LEU A 165 14.39 1.69 -0.24
C LEU A 165 14.10 3.18 -0.12
N VAL A 166 13.43 3.75 -1.12
CA VAL A 166 13.16 5.18 -1.22
C VAL A 166 11.66 5.42 -0.96
N SER A 167 11.34 6.31 -0.03
CA SER A 167 9.96 6.72 0.25
C SER A 167 9.93 8.10 0.88
N GLY A 168 8.93 8.90 0.52
CA GLY A 168 8.64 10.15 1.24
C GLY A 168 7.98 9.94 2.60
N THR A 169 7.35 8.78 2.81
CA THR A 169 6.57 8.46 4.02
C THR A 169 6.73 6.97 4.35
N PRO A 170 7.88 6.54 4.92
CA PRO A 170 8.15 5.12 5.13
C PRO A 170 7.13 4.47 6.08
N MET A 171 6.63 5.19 7.08
CA MET A 171 5.57 4.71 7.99
C MET A 171 4.35 5.62 7.87
N LYS A 172 3.20 5.08 7.44
CA LYS A 172 1.96 5.86 7.31
C LYS A 172 1.00 5.60 8.47
N ASN A 173 0.80 4.34 8.87
CA ASN A 173 -0.36 3.99 9.67
C ASN A 173 -0.02 3.38 11.03
N ARG A 174 0.99 2.51 11.10
CA ARG A 174 1.25 1.68 12.28
C ARG A 174 2.73 1.35 12.42
N VAL A 175 3.19 1.11 13.65
CA VAL A 175 4.59 0.76 13.97
C VAL A 175 5.09 -0.47 13.19
N PHE A 176 4.20 -1.39 12.84
CA PHE A 176 4.53 -2.58 12.06
C PHE A 176 4.66 -2.35 10.56
N ASP A 177 4.27 -1.18 10.03
CA ASP A 177 4.64 -0.80 8.65
C ASP A 177 6.18 -0.81 8.50
N ALA A 178 6.92 -0.48 9.57
CA ALA A 178 8.38 -0.58 9.61
C ALA A 178 8.88 -2.01 9.41
N PHE A 179 8.23 -3.02 10.02
CA PHE A 179 8.64 -4.42 9.87
C PHE A 179 8.53 -4.88 8.43
N GLY A 180 7.46 -4.52 7.72
CA GLY A 180 7.31 -4.86 6.31
C GLY A 180 8.42 -4.28 5.44
N ILE A 181 8.80 -3.03 5.68
CA ILE A 181 9.92 -2.40 4.96
C ILE A 181 11.26 -3.05 5.32
N LEU A 182 11.54 -3.28 6.60
CA LEU A 182 12.76 -3.94 7.06
C LEU A 182 12.91 -5.35 6.47
N LYS A 183 11.81 -6.10 6.32
CA LYS A 183 11.82 -7.45 5.73
C LYS A 183 12.28 -7.48 4.26
N ILE A 184 12.16 -6.36 3.54
CA ILE A 184 12.66 -6.27 2.16
C ILE A 184 14.20 -6.25 2.14
N LEU A 185 14.84 -5.65 3.15
CA LEU A 185 16.28 -5.51 3.21
C LEU A 185 16.98 -6.88 3.36
N PRO A 186 18.07 -7.12 2.62
CA PRO A 186 18.85 -8.35 2.77
C PRO A 186 19.48 -8.39 4.18
N GLY A 187 19.46 -9.56 4.81
CA GLY A 187 19.99 -9.74 6.16
C GLY A 187 19.10 -9.20 7.29
N CYS A 188 17.81 -8.91 7.03
CA CYS A 188 16.86 -8.51 8.07
C CYS A 188 16.90 -9.49 9.27
N PRO A 189 17.16 -9.02 10.50
CA PRO A 189 17.32 -9.89 11.67
C PRO A 189 16.00 -10.49 12.18
N PHE A 190 14.87 -10.05 11.62
CA PHE A 190 13.53 -10.43 12.07
C PHE A 190 12.89 -11.41 11.09
N ALA A 191 12.86 -12.69 11.46
CA ALA A 191 12.19 -13.72 10.64
C ALA A 191 10.64 -13.57 10.63
N THR A 192 10.06 -13.06 11.73
CA THR A 192 8.61 -12.96 11.89
C THR A 192 8.20 -11.65 12.54
N GLU A 193 6.95 -11.22 12.29
CA GLU A 193 6.36 -10.03 12.91
C GLU A 193 6.35 -10.16 14.44
N ASN A 194 6.07 -11.35 14.97
CA ASN A 194 6.12 -11.61 16.41
C ASN A 194 7.52 -11.42 17.00
N ALA A 195 8.57 -11.82 16.28
CA ALA A 195 9.95 -11.57 16.73
C ALA A 195 10.25 -10.08 16.81
N PHE A 196 9.84 -9.31 15.80
CA PHE A 196 9.97 -7.85 15.79
C PHE A 196 9.19 -7.20 16.97
N LEU A 197 7.95 -7.60 17.19
CA LEU A 197 7.11 -7.07 18.28
C LEU A 197 7.67 -7.38 19.67
N ARG A 198 8.28 -8.56 19.87
CA ARG A 198 8.96 -8.91 21.13
C ARG A 198 10.10 -7.96 21.44
N VAL A 199 10.91 -7.58 20.46
CA VAL A 199 12.02 -6.61 20.63
C VAL A 199 11.49 -5.23 21.01
N LEU A 200 10.37 -4.82 20.40
CA LEU A 200 9.70 -3.58 20.77
C LEU A 200 8.97 -3.66 22.14
N SER A 201 9.00 -4.81 22.82
CA SER A 201 8.20 -5.10 24.03
C SER A 201 6.73 -4.74 23.84
N VAL A 202 6.23 -4.90 22.61
CA VAL A 202 4.80 -4.79 22.30
C VAL A 202 4.21 -6.17 22.51
N ASN A 203 3.53 -6.39 23.62
CA ASN A 203 2.49 -7.43 23.60
C ASN A 203 1.40 -6.90 22.64
N PRO A 204 1.01 -7.66 21.58
CA PRO A 204 -0.01 -7.23 20.62
C PRO A 204 -1.31 -6.77 21.28
N LYS A 205 -1.56 -7.20 22.53
CA LYS A 205 -2.73 -6.89 23.34
C LYS A 205 -2.45 -5.92 24.52
N ALA A 206 -1.21 -5.51 24.77
CA ALA A 206 -0.89 -4.68 25.94
C ALA A 206 -0.87 -3.18 25.66
N ARG A 207 -1.43 -2.42 26.60
CA ARG A 207 -1.33 -0.96 26.73
C ARG A 207 -0.07 -0.58 27.53
N GLY A 208 1.11 -0.88 27.02
CA GLY A 208 2.38 -0.41 27.62
C GLY A 208 2.75 1.02 27.18
N PRO A 209 3.57 1.77 27.94
CA PRO A 209 3.84 3.19 27.66
C PRO A 209 4.46 3.38 26.26
N PRO A 210 3.87 4.23 25.40
CA PRO A 210 4.32 4.44 24.01
C PRO A 210 5.80 4.85 23.87
N LYS A 211 6.36 5.59 24.84
CA LYS A 211 7.66 6.28 24.71
C LYS A 211 8.87 5.33 24.57
N LEU A 212 8.98 4.31 25.43
CA LEU A 212 10.10 3.34 25.37
C LEU A 212 10.09 2.53 24.05
N ARG A 213 8.89 2.24 23.54
CA ARG A 213 8.69 1.51 22.28
C ARG A 213 9.16 2.32 21.07
N LEU A 214 8.80 3.60 21.04
CA LEU A 214 9.22 4.53 19.99
C LEU A 214 10.74 4.70 20.00
N ARG A 215 11.38 4.75 21.17
CA ARG A 215 12.85 4.85 21.27
C ARG A 215 13.55 3.63 20.67
N ARG A 216 13.09 2.41 20.95
CA ARG A 216 13.68 1.19 20.36
C ARG A 216 13.43 1.11 18.85
N LEU A 217 12.24 1.51 18.41
CA LEU A 217 11.95 1.59 16.98
C LEU A 217 12.87 2.60 16.30
N ALA A 218 13.06 3.79 16.88
CA ALA A 218 13.98 4.79 16.37
C ALA A 218 15.41 4.22 16.28
N GLN A 219 15.92 3.57 17.33
CA GLN A 219 17.25 2.93 17.30
C GLN A 219 17.42 1.89 16.18
N ILE A 220 16.38 1.09 15.90
CA ILE A 220 16.41 0.11 14.80
C ILE A 220 16.42 0.85 13.45
N LEU A 221 15.59 1.87 13.30
CA LEU A 221 15.47 2.62 12.05
C LEU A 221 16.71 3.48 11.78
N ASP A 222 17.31 4.08 12.80
CA ASP A 222 18.53 4.91 12.70
C ASP A 222 19.70 4.12 12.10
N ALA A 223 19.75 2.80 12.33
CA ALA A 223 20.80 1.93 11.78
C ALA A 223 20.67 1.71 10.26
N CYS A 224 19.50 1.95 9.66
CA CYS A 224 19.22 1.62 8.26
C CYS A 224 18.49 2.72 7.48
N THR A 225 18.29 3.90 8.06
CA THR A 225 17.48 4.97 7.48
C THR A 225 18.26 6.27 7.45
N ILE A 226 18.24 6.95 6.31
CA ILE A 226 18.69 8.33 6.18
C ILE A 226 17.45 9.20 5.92
N ALA A 227 17.14 10.09 6.86
CA ALA A 227 16.02 11.02 6.74
C ALA A 227 16.52 12.46 6.90
N ARG A 228 16.09 13.35 6.00
CA ARG A 228 16.38 14.79 6.06
C ARG A 228 15.17 15.54 6.62
N PRO A 229 15.35 16.45 7.60
CA PRO A 229 14.24 17.21 8.17
C PRO A 229 13.70 18.23 7.16
N HIS A 230 12.41 18.57 7.26
CA HIS A 230 11.74 19.50 6.33
C HIS A 230 12.42 20.88 6.29
N GLY A 231 12.97 21.36 7.41
CA GLY A 231 13.65 22.65 7.49
C GLY A 231 14.96 22.75 6.69
N ALA A 232 15.48 21.66 6.13
CA ALA A 232 16.72 21.69 5.36
C ALA A 232 16.61 22.43 4.01
N LEU A 233 15.39 22.62 3.47
CA LEU A 233 15.18 23.37 2.21
C LEU A 233 14.91 24.86 2.42
N ASN A 234 14.81 25.35 3.66
CA ASN A 234 14.49 26.75 3.99
C ASN A 234 13.33 27.34 3.15
N LEU A 235 12.26 26.55 2.99
CA LEU A 235 11.05 26.96 2.27
C LEU A 235 10.10 27.68 3.22
N SER A 236 9.28 28.58 2.66
CA SER A 236 8.18 29.21 3.39
C SER A 236 7.21 28.17 3.97
N ASP A 237 6.63 28.47 5.12
CA ASP A 237 5.66 27.59 5.75
C ASP A 237 4.41 27.42 4.88
N LEU A 238 3.84 26.22 4.90
CA LEU A 238 2.59 25.93 4.23
C LEU A 238 1.46 26.65 4.97
N VAL A 239 0.69 27.47 4.24
CA VAL A 239 -0.51 28.13 4.77
C VAL A 239 -1.72 27.31 4.38
N ASP A 240 -2.33 26.65 5.37
CA ASP A 240 -3.58 25.92 5.19
C ASP A 240 -4.76 26.89 5.27
N HIS A 241 -5.48 27.05 4.16
CA HIS A 241 -6.73 27.82 4.11
C HIS A 241 -7.92 26.88 4.28
N ILE A 242 -8.61 27.00 5.42
CA ILE A 242 -9.86 26.27 5.68
C ILE A 242 -11.02 27.17 5.27
N VAL A 243 -11.78 26.73 4.27
CA VAL A 243 -13.01 27.39 3.83
C VAL A 243 -14.19 26.51 4.22
N GLU A 244 -15.00 26.98 5.15
CA GLU A 244 -16.25 26.32 5.51
C GLU A 244 -17.33 26.67 4.47
N SER A 245 -18.09 25.66 4.04
CA SER A 245 -19.19 25.81 3.10
C SER A 245 -20.45 25.25 3.73
N GLU A 246 -21.55 26.00 3.69
CA GLU A 246 -22.84 25.54 4.17
C GLU A 246 -23.50 24.60 3.16
N LEU A 247 -24.19 23.58 3.65
CA LEU A 247 -25.08 22.77 2.84
C LEU A 247 -26.40 23.55 2.68
N LEU A 248 -26.62 24.12 1.49
CA LEU A 248 -27.75 25.00 1.19
C LEU A 248 -28.89 24.30 0.43
N ASP A 249 -28.68 23.06 0.00
CA ASP A 249 -29.61 22.36 -0.89
C ASP A 249 -30.65 21.50 -0.15
N GLU A 250 -31.70 21.08 -0.85
CA GLU A 250 -32.71 20.09 -0.38
C GLU A 250 -32.09 18.75 0.06
N THR A 251 -30.84 18.50 -0.31
CA THR A 251 -30.09 17.26 0.00
C THR A 251 -29.59 17.18 1.45
N VAL A 252 -29.67 18.28 2.22
CA VAL A 252 -29.22 18.35 3.63
C VAL A 252 -29.86 17.22 4.46
N LEU A 253 -31.16 17.01 4.30
CA LEU A 253 -31.89 15.99 5.03
C LEU A 253 -31.40 14.58 4.65
N ASP A 254 -31.21 14.33 3.36
CA ASP A 254 -30.75 13.04 2.85
C ASP A 254 -29.33 12.71 3.33
N ILE A 255 -28.43 13.69 3.32
CA ILE A 255 -27.08 13.58 3.87
C ILE A 255 -27.13 13.25 5.36
N ALA A 256 -27.95 13.99 6.12
CA ALA A 256 -28.11 13.78 7.56
C ALA A 256 -28.62 12.36 7.88
N MET A 257 -29.57 11.86 7.09
CA MET A 257 -30.11 10.51 7.24
C MET A 257 -29.09 9.42 6.91
N VAL A 258 -28.32 9.57 5.84
CA VAL A 258 -27.26 8.64 5.46
C VAL A 258 -26.13 8.65 6.50
N ALA A 259 -25.73 9.82 6.98
CA ALA A 259 -24.76 9.97 8.06
C ALA A 259 -25.26 9.33 9.37
N HIS A 260 -26.55 9.44 9.66
CA HIS A 260 -27.15 8.78 10.81
C HIS A 260 -27.05 7.25 10.72
N GLN A 261 -27.30 6.67 9.54
CA GLN A 261 -27.15 5.21 9.31
C GLN A 261 -25.71 4.74 9.55
N PHE A 262 -24.72 5.54 9.14
CA PHE A 262 -23.32 5.29 9.48
C PHE A 262 -23.11 5.26 11.00
N HIS A 263 -23.53 6.29 11.73
CA HIS A 263 -23.36 6.35 13.19
C HIS A 263 -24.05 5.20 13.90
N ARG A 264 -25.23 4.78 13.44
CA ARG A 264 -25.97 3.61 13.95
C ARG A 264 -25.14 2.33 13.82
N LEU A 265 -24.63 2.04 12.63
CA LEU A 265 -23.85 0.83 12.37
C LEU A 265 -22.46 0.87 13.02
N ALA A 266 -21.85 2.06 13.12
CA ALA A 266 -20.58 2.26 13.80
C ALA A 266 -20.72 2.04 15.32
N ALA A 267 -21.79 2.54 15.95
CA ALA A 267 -22.06 2.34 17.38
C ALA A 267 -22.33 0.87 17.73
N ILE A 268 -23.11 0.17 16.90
CA ILE A 268 -23.37 -1.28 17.06
C ILE A 268 -22.06 -2.08 16.92
N SER A 269 -21.14 -1.64 16.08
CA SER A 269 -19.84 -2.30 15.88
C SER A 269 -18.86 -2.09 17.04
N GLY A 270 -19.10 -1.11 17.93
CA GLY A 270 -18.31 -0.86 19.15
C GLY A 270 -18.81 -1.59 20.40
N GLY A 271 -20.00 -2.20 20.37
CA GLY A 271 -20.62 -2.88 21.51
C GLY A 271 -20.27 -4.37 21.60
N GLY A 272 -19.44 -4.73 22.58
CA GLY A 272 -19.32 -6.04 23.24
C GLY A 272 -19.68 -7.33 22.50
N ARG A 273 -18.65 -8.07 22.08
CA ARG A 273 -18.43 -9.54 22.28
C ARG A 273 -19.52 -10.60 22.03
N ARG A 274 -20.65 -10.32 21.38
CA ARG A 274 -21.49 -11.43 20.84
C ARG A 274 -21.11 -11.72 19.39
N ARG A 275 -20.58 -12.92 19.17
CA ARG A 275 -20.20 -13.53 17.88
C ARG A 275 -21.27 -13.26 16.82
N ARG A 276 -21.08 -12.21 16.02
CA ARG A 276 -21.69 -12.08 14.70
C ARG A 276 -20.59 -12.26 13.65
N PRO A 277 -20.92 -12.81 12.47
CA PRO A 277 -19.93 -13.06 11.42
C PRO A 277 -19.13 -11.78 11.13
N GLN A 278 -17.81 -11.92 11.22
CA GLN A 278 -16.84 -10.85 11.02
C GLN A 278 -16.94 -10.32 9.59
N ASN A 279 -17.65 -9.21 9.38
CA ASN A 279 -17.43 -8.21 8.30
C ASN A 279 -18.68 -7.38 7.96
N THR A 280 -19.88 -7.74 8.39
CA THR A 280 -21.10 -7.10 7.86
C THR A 280 -21.35 -5.68 8.38
N GLY A 281 -20.94 -5.36 9.62
CA GLY A 281 -21.19 -4.05 10.24
C GLY A 281 -20.27 -2.92 9.74
N HIS A 282 -18.96 -3.16 9.68
CA HIS A 282 -17.97 -2.12 9.33
C HIS A 282 -18.01 -1.74 7.86
N GLY A 283 -18.13 -2.73 6.95
CA GLY A 283 -18.25 -2.46 5.52
C GLY A 283 -19.53 -1.69 5.17
N ALA A 284 -20.65 -2.05 5.80
CA ALA A 284 -21.90 -1.32 5.65
C ALA A 284 -21.82 0.10 6.20
N ALA A 285 -21.23 0.31 7.39
CA ALA A 285 -21.05 1.65 7.96
C ALA A 285 -20.18 2.53 7.04
N LEU A 286 -19.05 2.02 6.55
CA LEU A 286 -18.17 2.76 5.64
C LEU A 286 -18.89 3.15 4.34
N SER A 287 -19.75 2.28 3.82
CA SER A 287 -20.59 2.59 2.64
C SER A 287 -21.49 3.80 2.88
N TYR A 288 -22.18 3.87 4.03
CA TYR A 288 -22.97 5.04 4.42
C TYR A 288 -22.12 6.30 4.61
N ALA A 289 -20.94 6.20 5.24
CA ALA A 289 -20.05 7.34 5.42
C ALA A 289 -19.55 7.92 4.08
N THR A 290 -19.13 7.04 3.16
CA THR A 290 -18.69 7.43 1.81
C THR A 290 -19.82 8.10 1.05
N ARG A 291 -21.05 7.58 1.16
CA ARG A 291 -22.22 8.16 0.51
C ARG A 291 -22.57 9.54 1.04
N ALA A 292 -22.59 9.74 2.35
CA ALA A 292 -22.85 11.06 2.94
C ALA A 292 -21.83 12.10 2.44
N ARG A 293 -20.55 11.70 2.31
CA ARG A 293 -19.51 12.56 1.72
C ARG A 293 -19.77 12.87 0.26
N LEU A 294 -20.11 11.88 -0.56
CA LEU A 294 -20.39 12.10 -1.99
C LEU A 294 -21.60 13.03 -2.19
N MET A 295 -22.66 12.84 -1.41
CA MET A 295 -23.83 13.71 -1.45
C MET A 295 -23.51 15.14 -1.02
N ALA A 296 -22.62 15.33 -0.03
CA ALA A 296 -22.15 16.65 0.37
C ALA A 296 -21.25 17.32 -0.67
N THR A 297 -20.64 16.57 -1.60
CA THR A 297 -19.82 17.13 -2.69
C THR A 297 -20.62 17.53 -3.92
N SER A 298 -21.69 16.80 -4.26
CA SER A 298 -22.52 17.08 -5.43
C SER A 298 -23.88 16.38 -5.36
N SER A 299 -24.92 17.09 -5.79
CA SER A 299 -26.29 16.58 -5.90
C SER A 299 -26.45 15.43 -6.90
N ILE A 300 -25.51 15.24 -7.83
CA ILE A 300 -25.51 14.12 -8.79
C ILE A 300 -25.47 12.77 -8.08
N PHE A 301 -24.85 12.70 -6.90
CA PHE A 301 -24.74 11.48 -6.10
C PHE A 301 -25.97 11.21 -5.21
N ASN A 302 -27.06 11.96 -5.38
CA ASN A 302 -28.30 11.79 -4.59
C ASN A 302 -29.22 10.65 -5.08
N ARG A 303 -28.76 9.73 -5.96
CA ARG A 303 -29.62 8.62 -6.43
C ARG A 303 -29.55 7.43 -5.46
N PRO A 304 -30.63 7.10 -4.71
CA PRO A 304 -30.64 5.90 -3.88
C PRO A 304 -30.71 4.63 -4.72
N SER A 305 -30.06 3.55 -4.25
CA SER A 305 -30.36 2.21 -4.77
C SER A 305 -31.72 1.74 -4.22
N PRO A 306 -32.48 0.89 -4.94
CA PRO A 306 -33.84 0.49 -4.53
C PRO A 306 -33.92 -0.17 -3.14
N ILE A 307 -32.86 -0.88 -2.73
CA ILE A 307 -32.77 -1.53 -1.42
C ILE A 307 -32.61 -0.48 -0.31
N GLN A 308 -31.78 0.53 -0.56
CA GLN A 308 -31.47 1.58 0.41
C GLN A 308 -32.60 2.60 0.49
N GLU A 309 -33.31 2.85 -0.62
CA GLU A 309 -34.48 3.71 -0.66
C GLU A 309 -35.58 3.20 0.28
N ARG A 310 -35.79 1.87 0.34
CA ARG A 310 -36.69 1.23 1.31
C ARG A 310 -36.25 1.44 2.76
N ASP A 311 -34.95 1.33 3.04
CA ASP A 311 -34.39 1.56 4.39
C ASP A 311 -34.51 3.03 4.84
N THR A 312 -34.34 3.98 3.90
CA THR A 312 -34.45 5.41 4.19
C THR A 312 -35.89 5.90 4.25
N ARG A 313 -36.84 5.27 3.53
CA ARG A 313 -38.24 5.71 3.44
C ARG A 313 -38.95 5.69 4.81
N LEU A 314 -38.87 4.58 5.53
CA LEU A 314 -39.42 4.47 6.90
C LEU A 314 -38.77 5.47 7.87
N THR A 315 -37.49 5.79 7.65
CA THR A 315 -36.76 6.77 8.45
C THR A 315 -37.22 8.20 8.10
N ARG A 316 -37.52 8.48 6.82
CA ARG A 316 -38.02 9.78 6.33
C ARG A 316 -39.42 10.07 6.86
N GLU A 317 -40.32 9.08 6.80
CA GLU A 317 -41.69 9.18 7.30
C GLU A 317 -41.70 9.49 8.82
N ARG A 318 -40.94 8.72 9.61
CA ARG A 318 -40.78 8.99 11.06
C ARG A 318 -40.13 10.34 11.36
N PHE A 319 -39.22 10.79 10.51
CA PHE A 319 -38.60 12.11 10.64
C PHE A 319 -39.60 13.23 10.42
N GLY A 320 -40.43 13.12 9.37
CA GLY A 320 -41.52 14.05 9.10
C GLY A 320 -42.52 14.14 10.25
N GLU A 321 -42.96 12.99 10.78
CA GLU A 321 -43.86 12.92 11.94
C GLU A 321 -43.29 13.66 13.16
N ARG A 322 -42.01 13.48 13.47
CA ARG A 322 -41.40 14.14 14.63
C ARG A 322 -41.18 15.65 14.43
N CYS A 323 -40.90 16.07 13.20
CA CYS A 323 -40.86 17.50 12.86
C CYS A 323 -42.20 18.15 13.18
N THR A 324 -43.31 17.49 12.81
CA THR A 324 -44.68 17.97 13.10
C THR A 324 -45.01 17.93 14.60
N GLU A 325 -44.60 16.90 15.34
CA GLU A 325 -44.85 16.80 16.80
C GLU A 325 -44.13 17.86 17.63
N HIS A 326 -42.98 18.36 17.17
CA HIS A 326 -42.16 19.33 17.91
C HIS A 326 -42.16 20.74 17.30
N GLY A 327 -42.94 20.97 16.23
CA GLY A 327 -43.07 22.28 15.60
C GLY A 327 -41.78 22.78 14.94
N TYR A 328 -40.86 21.90 14.59
CA TYR A 328 -39.61 22.25 13.90
C TYR A 328 -39.72 21.96 12.40
N ASP A 329 -39.15 22.84 11.58
CA ASP A 329 -38.91 22.55 10.17
C ASP A 329 -37.80 21.50 10.00
N GLN A 330 -37.90 20.70 8.92
CA GLN A 330 -36.97 19.63 8.58
C GLN A 330 -35.52 20.13 8.48
N PHE A 331 -35.33 21.33 7.92
CA PHE A 331 -34.02 21.98 7.83
C PHE A 331 -33.43 22.33 9.20
N THR A 332 -34.27 22.76 10.14
CA THR A 332 -33.85 23.13 11.50
C THR A 332 -33.34 21.92 12.28
N ILE A 333 -34.02 20.78 12.18
CA ILE A 333 -33.56 19.54 12.83
C ILE A 333 -32.33 18.97 12.13
N ALA A 334 -32.28 19.01 10.78
CA ALA A 334 -31.14 18.49 10.03
C ALA A 334 -29.85 19.29 10.25
N ARG A 335 -29.96 20.61 10.48
CA ARG A 335 -28.82 21.49 10.80
C ARG A 335 -28.40 21.46 12.26
N ASN A 336 -29.20 20.88 13.16
CA ASN A 336 -28.89 20.78 14.59
C ASN A 336 -28.41 19.37 14.97
N PRO A 337 -27.10 19.15 15.22
CA PRO A 337 -26.55 17.83 15.50
C PRO A 337 -27.07 17.17 16.78
N GLN A 338 -27.61 17.96 17.72
CA GLN A 338 -28.16 17.46 18.97
C GLN A 338 -29.60 16.98 18.76
N LEU A 339 -30.44 17.77 18.08
CA LEU A 339 -31.80 17.37 17.72
C LEU A 339 -31.80 16.14 16.79
N LEU A 340 -30.86 16.08 15.84
CA LEU A 340 -30.69 14.91 14.97
C LEU A 340 -30.27 13.65 15.75
N ARG A 341 -29.46 13.79 16.81
CA ARG A 341 -29.10 12.70 17.72
C ARG A 341 -30.27 12.28 18.61
N GLU A 342 -31.09 13.22 19.05
CA GLU A 342 -32.31 12.90 19.81
C GLU A 342 -33.34 12.20 18.92
N PHE A 343 -33.49 12.62 17.65
CA PHE A 343 -34.23 11.91 16.59
C PHE A 343 -33.79 10.45 16.48
N ALA A 344 -32.49 10.26 16.27
CA ALA A 344 -31.85 8.96 16.17
C ALA A 344 -32.15 8.01 17.35
N GLN A 345 -32.17 8.54 18.57
CA GLN A 345 -32.41 7.75 19.78
C GLN A 345 -33.87 7.34 19.95
N SER A 346 -34.84 8.17 19.52
CA SER A 346 -36.27 7.84 19.67
C SER A 346 -36.73 6.75 18.69
N VAL A 347 -36.20 6.74 17.47
CA VAL A 347 -36.47 5.70 16.46
C VAL A 347 -36.06 4.31 16.97
N HIS A 348 -35.12 4.25 17.92
CA HIS A 348 -34.65 3.02 18.57
C HIS A 348 -35.54 2.52 19.72
N ARG A 349 -36.31 3.40 20.38
CA ARG A 349 -37.13 3.03 21.55
C ARG A 349 -38.47 2.39 21.19
N LYS A 350 -38.96 2.57 19.96
CA LYS A 350 -40.13 1.83 19.43
C LYS A 350 -39.65 0.57 18.68
N LYS A 351 -39.20 -0.44 19.43
CA LYS A 351 -39.08 -1.82 18.94
C LYS A 351 -39.53 -2.79 20.02
#